data_AF-A0A523Y3I6-F1
#
_entry.id   AF-A0A523Y3I6-F1
#
_cell.length_a   1.000
_cell.length_b   1.000
_cell.length_c   1.000
_cell.angle_alpha   90.00
_cell.angle_beta   90.00
_cell.angle_gamma   90.00
#
_symmetry.space_group_name_H-M   'P 1'
#
loop_
_entity.id
_entity.type
_entity.pdbx_description
1 polymer ?
#
loop_
_entity_poly.entity_id
_entity_poly.type
_entity_poly.pdbx_seq_one_letter_code
_entity_poly.pdbx_strand_id
1 'polypeptide(L)'
;MKGKMQGVTLVADWDPKPDFMLGSKDIESCQTYLGSLVWRKPRLEIREYDIPTPGPSEILLQVKACGICGSDVHMAQYDDDSYIYYPGLTGFPCILGHEFSGIVVEAGKDAFDKRTNRPFKGGERVTSEEMLWCGQ
;
A
#
# COMPACT_ATOMS: atom_id res chain seq x y z
N MET A 1 1.22 -10.88 -17.38
CA MET A 1 1.26 -12.28 -16.88
C MET A 1 -0.12 -12.67 -16.32
N LYS A 2 -0.59 -13.92 -16.46
CA LYS A 2 -1.79 -14.41 -15.74
C LYS A 2 -1.36 -15.35 -14.63
N GLY A 3 -1.79 -15.10 -13.39
CA GLY A 3 -1.43 -15.93 -12.25
C GLY A 3 -1.87 -15.30 -10.93
N LYS A 4 -1.65 -16.04 -9.84
CA LYS A 4 -1.84 -15.55 -8.47
C LYS A 4 -0.51 -15.09 -7.89
N MET A 5 -0.56 -14.10 -7.01
CA MET A 5 0.51 -13.67 -6.14
C MET A 5 0.03 -13.68 -4.68
N GLN A 6 0.98 -13.75 -3.74
CA GLN A 6 0.68 -13.59 -2.33
C GLN A 6 1.06 -12.17 -1.89
N GLY A 7 0.20 -11.56 -1.06
CA GLY A 7 0.45 -10.27 -0.42
C GLY A 7 0.36 -10.41 1.10
N VAL A 8 1.26 -9.73 1.82
CA VAL A 8 1.15 -9.54 3.27
C VAL A 8 0.15 -8.42 3.51
N THR A 9 -1.07 -8.79 3.87
CA THR A 9 -2.21 -7.89 3.95
C THR A 9 -2.56 -7.61 5.39
N LEU A 10 -2.62 -6.33 5.75
CA LEU A 10 -3.18 -5.90 7.01
C LEU A 10 -4.69 -5.68 6.86
N VAL A 11 -5.41 -6.23 7.82
CA VAL A 11 -6.87 -6.17 7.94
C VAL A 11 -7.18 -5.65 9.33
N ALA A 12 -8.11 -4.71 9.45
CA ALA A 12 -8.57 -4.23 10.73
C ALA A 12 -10.07 -3.94 10.66
N ASP A 13 -10.71 -3.92 11.81
CA ASP A 13 -12.13 -3.63 11.94
C ASP A 13 -12.31 -2.11 12.00
N TRP A 14 -13.26 -1.57 11.22
CA TRP A 14 -13.68 -0.18 11.37
C TRP A 14 -14.54 -0.07 12.63
N ASP A 15 -13.97 0.44 13.72
CA ASP A 15 -14.64 0.58 15.03
C ASP A 15 -14.21 1.88 15.71
N PRO A 16 -14.62 3.05 15.19
CA PRO A 16 -14.12 4.34 15.64
C PRO A 16 -14.36 4.62 17.13
N LYS A 17 -13.41 5.30 17.77
CA LYS A 17 -13.58 5.79 19.15
C LYS A 17 -14.82 6.72 19.20
N PRO A 18 -15.54 6.81 20.34
CA PRO A 18 -16.81 7.54 20.43
C PRO A 18 -16.78 9.00 19.95
N ASP A 19 -15.63 9.66 20.08
CA ASP A 19 -15.46 11.09 19.79
C ASP A 19 -14.98 11.34 18.35
N PHE A 20 -14.74 10.27 17.59
CA PHE A 20 -14.31 10.37 16.19
C PHE A 20 -15.43 10.92 15.32
N MET A 21 -15.10 11.90 14.49
CA MET A 21 -15.95 12.36 13.40
C MET A 21 -15.23 12.19 12.08
N LEU A 22 -15.97 11.74 11.07
CA LEU A 22 -15.44 11.58 9.71
C LEU A 22 -14.83 12.90 9.22
N GLY A 23 -13.54 12.85 8.88
CA GLY A 23 -12.87 13.95 8.21
C GLY A 23 -13.40 14.17 6.80
N SER A 24 -13.15 15.35 6.23
CA SER A 24 -13.60 15.70 4.87
C SER A 24 -13.03 14.82 3.74
N LYS A 25 -11.98 14.05 4.03
CA LYS A 25 -11.33 13.11 3.12
C LYS A 25 -11.39 11.65 3.60
N ASP A 26 -12.09 11.41 4.70
CA ASP A 26 -12.32 10.06 5.17
C ASP A 26 -13.43 9.41 4.35
N ILE A 27 -13.34 8.10 4.19
CA ILE A 27 -14.35 7.28 3.53
C ILE A 27 -14.77 6.23 4.55
N GLU A 28 -16.00 6.32 5.02
CA GLU A 28 -16.53 5.44 6.06
C GLU A 28 -16.30 3.97 5.70
N SER A 29 -15.77 3.21 6.66
CA SER A 29 -15.41 1.78 6.52
C SER A 29 -14.30 1.45 5.51
N CYS A 30 -13.65 2.44 4.90
CA CYS A 30 -12.64 2.24 3.86
C CYS A 30 -11.31 2.94 4.15
N GLN A 31 -11.35 4.22 4.56
CA GLN A 31 -10.14 5.05 4.71
C GLN A 31 -10.35 6.14 5.76
N THR A 32 -9.30 6.42 6.54
CA THR A 32 -9.24 7.61 7.40
C THR A 32 -7.84 8.21 7.43
N TYR A 33 -7.77 9.51 7.69
CA TYR A 33 -6.52 10.22 8.01
C TYR A 33 -6.09 10.07 9.48
N LEU A 34 -6.93 9.45 10.32
CA LEU A 34 -6.74 9.32 11.77
C LEU A 34 -6.75 7.85 12.21
N GLY A 35 -5.85 7.02 11.67
CA GLY A 35 -5.87 5.57 11.80
C GLY A 35 -6.06 5.04 13.24
N SER A 36 -5.29 5.54 14.19
CA SER A 36 -5.35 5.14 15.62
C SER A 36 -6.68 5.46 16.34
N LEU A 37 -7.53 6.29 15.75
CA LEU A 37 -8.87 6.61 16.29
C LEU A 37 -9.96 5.72 15.70
N VAL A 38 -9.65 4.93 14.67
CA VAL A 38 -10.64 4.23 13.84
C VAL A 38 -10.43 2.73 13.81
N TRP A 39 -9.22 2.29 13.45
CA TRP A 39 -8.97 0.90 13.13
C TRP A 39 -8.65 0.10 14.39
N ARG A 40 -9.36 -1.03 14.55
CA ARG A 40 -9.27 -1.89 15.72
C ARG A 40 -8.97 -3.34 15.33
N LYS A 41 -8.30 -4.07 16.23
CA LYS A 41 -7.96 -5.50 16.10
C LYS A 41 -7.21 -5.81 14.78
N PRO A 42 -6.06 -5.16 14.52
CA PRO A 42 -5.30 -5.40 13.31
C PRO A 42 -4.82 -6.86 13.23
N ARG A 43 -4.83 -7.41 12.02
CA ARG A 43 -4.43 -8.79 11.71
C ARG A 43 -3.62 -8.79 10.44
N LEU A 44 -2.46 -9.41 10.47
CA LEU A 44 -1.64 -9.66 9.29
C LEU A 44 -2.00 -11.04 8.72
N GLU A 45 -2.36 -11.06 7.45
CA GLU A 45 -2.75 -12.26 6.71
C GLU A 45 -1.93 -12.36 5.43
N ILE A 46 -1.50 -13.57 5.07
CA ILE A 46 -1.01 -13.83 3.71
C ILE A 46 -2.23 -14.15 2.85
N ARG A 47 -2.59 -13.26 1.94
CA ARG A 47 -3.73 -13.42 1.03
C ARG A 47 -3.27 -13.63 -0.40
N GLU A 48 -4.05 -14.37 -1.18
CA GLU A 48 -3.83 -14.53 -2.62
C GLU A 48 -4.56 -13.43 -3.41
N TYR A 49 -3.87 -12.88 -4.41
CA TYR A 49 -4.35 -11.84 -5.32
C TYR A 49 -4.08 -12.24 -6.76
N ASP A 50 -4.86 -11.71 -7.70
CA ASP A 50 -4.45 -11.75 -9.10
C ASP A 50 -3.23 -10.86 -9.32
N ILE A 51 -2.27 -11.33 -10.12
CA ILE A 51 -1.17 -10.46 -10.56
C ILE A 51 -1.77 -9.27 -11.32
N PRO A 52 -1.48 -8.03 -10.90
CA PRO A 52 -2.09 -6.86 -11.52
C PRO A 52 -1.61 -6.67 -12.96
N THR A 53 -2.48 -6.10 -13.80
CA THR A 53 -2.12 -5.68 -15.16
C THR A 53 -1.86 -4.17 -15.14
N PRO A 54 -0.69 -3.69 -15.56
CA PRO A 54 -0.38 -2.26 -15.50
C PRO A 54 -1.24 -1.47 -16.49
N GLY A 55 -1.73 -0.31 -16.06
CA GLY A 55 -2.33 0.70 -16.93
C GLY A 55 -1.31 1.39 -17.85
N PRO A 56 -1.75 2.35 -18.70
CA PRO A 56 -0.90 2.94 -19.73
C PRO A 56 0.37 3.63 -19.22
N SER A 57 0.32 4.29 -18.05
CA SER A 57 1.43 4.98 -17.43
C SER A 57 2.06 4.22 -16.24
N GLU A 58 1.65 2.98 -16.02
CA GLU A 58 2.07 2.18 -14.88
C GLU A 58 3.09 1.11 -15.30
N ILE A 59 3.81 0.59 -14.32
CA ILE A 59 4.68 -0.58 -14.48
C ILE A 59 4.24 -1.69 -13.53
N LEU A 60 4.40 -2.94 -13.97
CA LEU A 60 4.34 -4.10 -13.10
C LEU A 60 5.76 -4.43 -12.64
N LEU A 61 5.93 -4.47 -11.32
CA LEU A 61 7.21 -4.76 -10.69
C LEU A 61 7.20 -6.15 -10.04
N GLN A 62 8.22 -6.95 -10.32
CA GLN A 62 8.55 -8.11 -9.49
C GLN A 62 9.43 -7.64 -8.32
N VAL A 63 8.82 -7.49 -7.14
CA VAL A 63 9.52 -7.14 -5.90
C VAL A 63 10.59 -8.18 -5.59
N LYS A 64 11.80 -7.73 -5.22
CA LYS A 64 12.94 -8.59 -4.84
C LYS A 64 13.31 -8.45 -3.37
N ALA A 65 13.14 -7.26 -2.81
CA ALA A 65 13.32 -6.99 -1.40
C ALA A 65 12.35 -5.87 -0.98
N CYS A 66 11.88 -5.93 0.26
CA CYS A 66 11.08 -4.89 0.89
C CYS A 66 11.49 -4.78 2.37
N GLY A 67 11.81 -3.58 2.82
CA GLY A 67 12.07 -3.27 4.22
C GLY A 67 10.78 -3.31 5.06
N ILE A 68 10.94 -3.49 6.37
CA ILE A 68 9.86 -3.32 7.34
C ILE A 68 10.07 -1.98 8.02
N CYS A 69 9.15 -1.04 7.79
CA CYS A 69 9.19 0.27 8.40
C CYS A 69 8.59 0.23 9.81
N GLY A 70 8.96 1.22 10.65
CA GLY A 70 8.30 1.41 11.95
C GLY A 70 6.79 1.66 11.83
N SER A 71 6.33 2.26 10.73
CA SER A 71 4.90 2.46 10.47
C SER A 71 4.17 1.14 10.19
N ASP A 72 4.79 0.19 9.49
CA ASP A 72 4.22 -1.16 9.29
C ASP A 72 4.01 -1.85 10.64
N VAL A 73 5.00 -1.74 11.53
CA VAL A 73 4.93 -2.26 12.90
C VAL A 73 3.81 -1.57 13.67
N HIS A 74 3.71 -0.24 13.65
CA HIS A 74 2.68 0.50 14.37
C HIS A 74 1.26 0.32 13.81
N MET A 75 1.10 -0.03 12.53
CA MET A 75 -0.19 -0.42 11.98
C MET A 75 -0.62 -1.81 12.47
N ALA A 76 0.33 -2.72 12.70
CA ALA A 76 0.07 -4.07 13.21
C ALA A 76 0.02 -4.16 14.75
N GLN A 77 0.62 -3.20 15.46
CA GLN A 77 0.61 -3.10 16.91
C GLN A 77 -0.62 -2.32 17.40
N TYR A 78 -1.08 -2.61 18.61
CA TYR A 78 -2.29 -2.02 19.16
C TYR A 78 -2.22 -1.71 20.67
N ASP A 79 -3.07 -0.77 21.11
CA ASP A 79 -3.28 -0.40 22.51
C ASP A 79 -4.11 -1.45 23.29
N ASP A 80 -4.33 -1.22 24.59
CA ASP A 80 -5.13 -2.13 25.45
C ASP A 80 -6.57 -2.31 24.95
N ASP A 81 -7.12 -1.30 24.26
CA ASP A 81 -8.43 -1.33 23.63
C ASP A 81 -8.39 -1.94 22.21
N SER A 82 -7.23 -2.43 21.75
CA SER A 82 -6.98 -2.99 20.43
C SER A 82 -6.99 -2.00 19.25
N TYR A 83 -6.88 -0.69 19.48
CA TYR A 83 -6.70 0.29 18.41
C TYR A 83 -5.26 0.30 17.92
N ILE A 84 -5.05 0.46 16.60
CA ILE A 84 -3.69 0.53 16.04
C ILE A 84 -2.91 1.72 16.62
N TYR A 85 -1.59 1.61 16.72
CA TYR A 85 -0.76 2.76 17.14
C TYR A 85 -0.49 3.78 16.05
N TYR A 86 -0.55 3.38 14.77
CA TYR A 86 -0.24 4.29 13.68
C TYR A 86 -1.34 5.36 13.53
N PRO A 87 -1.01 6.67 13.64
CA PRO A 87 -2.02 7.71 13.71
C PRO A 87 -2.47 8.24 12.35
N GLY A 88 -1.73 7.94 11.28
CA GLY A 88 -1.85 8.62 9.99
C GLY A 88 -2.90 8.04 9.04
N LEU A 89 -2.74 8.40 7.76
CA LEU A 89 -3.55 7.91 6.65
C LEU A 89 -3.47 6.38 6.55
N THR A 90 -4.62 5.74 6.60
CA THR A 90 -4.77 4.29 6.52
C THR A 90 -6.07 3.93 5.81
N GLY A 91 -6.05 2.88 5.01
CA GLY A 91 -7.25 2.26 4.46
C GLY A 91 -7.06 0.75 4.42
N PHE A 92 -7.94 0.00 5.09
CA PHE A 92 -7.81 -1.45 5.21
C PHE A 92 -9.00 -2.16 4.57
N PRO A 93 -8.79 -3.36 3.98
CA PRO A 93 -7.53 -4.11 3.93
C PRO A 93 -6.48 -3.54 2.96
N CYS A 94 -5.19 -3.64 3.30
CA CYS A 94 -4.07 -3.14 2.48
C CYS A 94 -2.88 -4.10 2.47
N ILE A 95 -2.25 -4.30 1.31
CA ILE A 95 -0.95 -4.97 1.22
C ILE A 95 0.11 -3.99 1.74
N LEU A 96 0.84 -4.36 2.79
CA LEU A 96 1.86 -3.51 3.39
C LEU A 96 3.21 -3.56 2.64
N GLY A 97 4.09 -2.63 3.02
CA GLY A 97 5.46 -2.53 2.51
C GLY A 97 5.62 -1.43 1.45
N HIS A 98 6.46 -0.46 1.77
CA HIS A 98 6.74 0.69 0.90
C HIS A 98 8.24 0.98 0.73
N GLU A 99 9.10 0.17 1.35
CA GLU A 99 10.55 0.28 1.26
C GLU A 99 11.13 -0.79 0.32
N PHE A 100 10.69 -0.81 -0.95
CA PHE A 100 10.96 -1.93 -1.85
C PHE A 100 11.91 -1.60 -3.01
N SER A 101 12.50 -2.66 -3.55
CA SER A 101 13.17 -2.65 -4.85
C SER A 101 12.81 -3.90 -5.64
N GLY A 102 12.87 -3.81 -6.96
CA GLY A 102 12.46 -4.90 -7.83
C GLY A 102 12.91 -4.75 -9.28
N ILE A 103 12.36 -5.62 -10.12
CA ILE A 103 12.63 -5.66 -11.57
C ILE A 103 11.32 -5.41 -12.32
N VAL A 104 11.33 -4.48 -13.28
CA VAL A 104 10.18 -4.23 -14.15
C VAL A 104 9.93 -5.47 -15.01
N VAL A 105 8.72 -6.00 -14.99
CA VAL A 105 8.35 -7.19 -15.79
C VAL A 105 7.35 -6.88 -16.91
N GLU A 106 6.56 -5.82 -16.75
CA GLU A 106 5.61 -5.35 -17.75
C GLU A 106 5.44 -3.84 -17.58
N ALA A 107 5.14 -3.11 -18.64
CA ALA A 107 4.98 -1.67 -18.61
C ALA A 107 3.91 -1.22 -19.60
N GLY A 108 3.13 -0.21 -19.22
CA GLY A 108 2.26 0.49 -20.14
C GLY A 108 3.04 1.29 -21.18
N LYS A 109 2.41 1.56 -22.32
CA LYS A 109 3.02 2.29 -23.45
C LYS A 109 3.49 3.71 -23.11
N ASP A 110 2.88 4.33 -22.09
CA ASP A 110 3.12 5.69 -21.62
C ASP A 110 3.92 5.69 -20.31
N ALA A 111 4.46 4.55 -19.88
CA ALA A 111 5.28 4.42 -18.67
C ALA A 111 6.76 4.69 -19.00
N PHE A 112 7.20 5.93 -18.83
CA PHE A 112 8.54 6.39 -19.22
C PHE A 112 9.59 6.23 -18.10
N ASP A 113 10.75 5.67 -18.46
CA ASP A 113 11.95 5.66 -17.62
C ASP A 113 12.62 7.04 -17.68
N LYS A 114 12.62 7.78 -16.55
CA LYS A 114 13.25 9.10 -16.40
C LYS A 114 14.74 9.07 -16.79
N ARG A 115 15.44 7.94 -16.64
CA ARG A 115 16.85 7.79 -17.01
C ARG A 115 17.08 7.82 -18.52
N THR A 116 16.15 7.29 -19.30
CA THR A 116 16.32 7.14 -20.77
C THR A 116 15.39 8.03 -21.57
N ASN A 117 14.40 8.63 -20.91
CA ASN A 117 13.30 9.37 -21.53
C ASN A 117 12.58 8.55 -22.63
N ARG A 118 12.41 7.25 -22.38
CA ARG A 118 11.73 6.28 -23.25
C ARG A 118 10.86 5.35 -22.40
N PRO A 119 9.86 4.67 -22.99
CA PRO A 119 9.08 3.66 -22.27
C PRO A 119 9.98 2.57 -21.67
N PHE A 120 9.62 2.08 -20.48
CA PHE A 120 10.23 0.91 -19.87
C PHE A 120 10.11 -0.32 -20.81
N LYS A 121 11.14 -1.16 -20.85
CA LYS A 121 11.20 -2.34 -21.74
C LYS A 121 11.12 -3.67 -21.01
N GLY A 122 11.23 -3.66 -19.68
CA GLY A 122 11.35 -4.85 -18.86
C GLY A 122 12.82 -5.19 -18.57
N GLY A 123 13.08 -5.69 -17.37
CA GLY A 123 14.41 -6.01 -16.86
C GLY A 123 15.12 -4.86 -16.12
N GLU A 124 14.58 -3.64 -16.19
CA GLU A 124 15.11 -2.51 -15.43
C GLU A 124 14.95 -2.73 -13.92
N ARG A 125 15.96 -2.32 -13.16
CA ARG A 125 15.95 -2.38 -11.69
C ARG A 125 15.51 -1.02 -11.16
N VAL A 126 14.45 -1.02 -10.38
CA VAL A 126 13.85 0.22 -9.87
C VAL A 126 13.47 0.08 -8.40
N THR A 127 13.33 1.24 -7.77
CA THR A 127 12.58 1.47 -6.53
C THR A 127 11.50 2.52 -6.83
N SER A 128 10.63 2.80 -5.87
CA SER A 128 9.57 3.80 -6.00
C SER A 128 9.55 4.71 -4.80
N GLU A 129 9.00 5.91 -5.01
CA GLU A 129 8.51 6.75 -3.93
C GLU A 129 7.26 6.10 -3.31
N GLU A 130 7.05 6.28 -2.01
CA GLU A 130 5.84 5.86 -1.29
C GLU A 130 4.72 6.90 -1.42
N MET A 131 5.09 8.18 -1.38
CA MET A 131 4.16 9.29 -1.52
C MET A 131 3.68 9.41 -2.97
N LEU A 132 2.42 9.03 -3.22
CA LEU A 132 1.77 9.16 -4.53
C LEU A 132 1.17 10.56 -4.71
N TRP A 133 2.00 11.53 -5.08
CA TRP A 133 1.59 12.92 -5.30
C TRP A 133 0.80 13.10 -6.61
N CYS A 134 -0.14 14.06 -6.65
CA CYS A 134 -1.07 14.20 -7.77
C CYS A 134 -0.45 14.76 -9.06
N GLY A 135 0.62 15.56 -8.96
CA GLY A 135 1.34 16.10 -10.12
C GLY A 135 0.53 17.04 -11.00
N GLN A 136 -0.61 17.53 -10.49
CA GLN A 136 -1.47 18.53 -11.14
C GLN A 136 -1.01 19.95 -10.82
#